data_AF-A0A4R6K0I6-F1
#
_entry.id   AF-A0A4R6K0I6-F1
#
_cell.length_a   1.000
_cell.length_b   1.000
_cell.length_c   1.000
_cell.angle_alpha   90.00
_cell.angle_beta   90.00
_cell.angle_gamma   90.00
#
_symmetry.space_group_name_H-M   'P 1'
#
loop_
_entity.id
_entity.type
_entity.pdbx_description
1 polymer ?
#
loop_
_entity_poly.entity_id
_entity_poly.type
_entity_poly.pdbx_seq_one_letter_code
_entity_poly.pdbx_strand_id
1 'polypeptide(L)'
;MTQGPSFFADPGERECPACGATSLRAYFQAPANARRPTLVSYVWCRSCRKFVGTRAKHPEGLVFSDPLAALPLAEQRELERSLVGFLDHLDRLWDDGVLPQTFAA
;
A
#
# COMPACT_ATOMS: atom_id res chain seq x y z
N MET A 1 -1.83 8.37 14.03
CA MET A 1 -0.42 8.49 13.59
C MET A 1 0.23 7.15 13.83
N THR A 2 0.87 6.56 12.83
CA THR A 2 1.59 5.27 12.98
C THR A 2 2.84 5.50 13.81
N GLN A 3 3.07 4.68 14.83
CA GLN A 3 4.29 4.69 15.64
C GLN A 3 5.38 3.86 14.92
N GLY A 4 6.65 4.25 15.05
CA GLY A 4 7.80 3.51 14.51
C GLY A 4 8.46 4.10 13.25
N PRO A 5 9.47 3.41 12.69
CA PRO A 5 10.21 3.84 11.50
C PRO A 5 9.29 4.09 10.29
N SER A 6 9.74 4.80 9.24
CA SER A 6 8.94 4.89 8.00
C SER A 6 8.72 3.48 7.40
N PHE A 7 7.58 3.24 6.74
CA PHE A 7 7.37 2.01 5.97
C PHE A 7 8.36 1.86 4.81
N PHE A 8 8.99 2.95 4.37
CA PHE A 8 10.09 2.87 3.39
C PHE A 8 11.35 2.21 3.97
N ALA A 9 11.58 2.34 5.28
CA ALA A 9 12.75 1.78 5.96
C ALA A 9 12.47 0.37 6.50
N ASP A 10 11.23 0.12 6.94
CA ASP A 10 10.79 -1.17 7.46
C ASP A 10 9.36 -1.45 6.95
N PRO A 11 9.21 -2.13 5.80
CA PRO A 11 7.92 -2.29 5.14
C PRO A 11 7.08 -3.45 5.70
N GLY A 12 7.54 -4.14 6.75
CA GLY A 12 6.85 -5.28 7.37
C GLY A 12 5.55 -4.93 8.12
N GLU A 13 4.87 -5.98 8.62
CA GLU A 13 3.67 -5.79 9.46
C GLU A 13 4.00 -5.14 10.79
N ARG A 14 3.06 -4.37 11.31
CA ARG A 14 3.20 -3.68 12.59
C ARG A 14 1.96 -3.82 13.45
N GLU A 15 2.11 -3.49 14.73
CA GLU A 15 1.00 -3.40 15.65
C GLU A 15 0.01 -2.31 15.22
N CYS A 16 -1.27 -2.69 15.13
CA CYS A 16 -2.35 -1.78 14.81
C CYS A 16 -2.76 -0.99 16.07
N PRO A 17 -2.66 0.35 16.07
CA PRO A 17 -3.02 1.15 17.25
C PRO A 17 -4.51 1.13 17.56
N ALA A 18 -5.35 0.61 16.66
CA ALA A 18 -6.80 0.54 16.85
C ALA A 18 -7.28 -0.76 17.48
N CYS A 19 -6.54 -1.87 17.33
CA CYS A 19 -6.98 -3.18 17.82
C CYS A 19 -5.88 -4.03 18.46
N GLY A 20 -4.63 -3.55 18.50
CA GLY A 20 -3.48 -4.24 19.11
C GLY A 20 -2.95 -5.44 18.30
N ALA A 21 -3.54 -5.78 17.15
CA ALA A 21 -3.06 -6.88 16.33
C ALA A 21 -1.83 -6.47 15.50
N THR A 22 -0.83 -7.34 15.40
CA THR A 22 0.31 -7.17 14.47
C THR A 22 -0.13 -7.58 13.07
N SER A 23 -0.86 -6.69 12.41
CA SER A 23 -1.38 -6.91 11.05
C SER A 23 -1.61 -5.59 10.31
N LEU A 24 -0.93 -4.52 10.74
CA LEU A 24 -0.94 -3.22 10.07
C LEU A 24 0.07 -3.26 8.93
N ARG A 25 -0.40 -3.04 7.71
CA ARG A 25 0.35 -3.16 6.46
C ARG A 25 0.31 -1.84 5.70
N ALA A 26 1.26 -1.65 4.78
CA ALA A 26 1.32 -0.48 3.91
C ALA A 26 1.55 -0.86 2.45
N TYR A 27 0.99 -0.05 1.56
CA TYR A 27 1.10 -0.19 0.12
C TYR A 27 1.19 1.20 -0.52
N PHE A 28 2.04 1.32 -1.53
CA PHE A 28 2.39 2.57 -2.20
C PHE A 28 2.29 2.36 -3.71
N GLN A 29 1.78 3.37 -4.41
CA GLN A 29 1.73 3.37 -5.87
C GLN A 29 2.03 4.77 -6.41
N ALA A 30 2.65 4.80 -7.59
CA ALA A 30 2.97 6.02 -8.31
C ALA A 30 2.23 6.01 -9.66
N PRO A 31 1.02 6.59 -9.75
CA PRO A 31 0.23 6.52 -10.97
C PRO A 31 0.94 7.22 -12.14
N ALA A 32 1.24 6.47 -13.20
CA ALA A 32 1.97 6.98 -14.37
C ALA A 32 1.25 8.14 -15.08
N ASN A 33 -0.09 8.19 -15.00
CA ASN A 33 -0.92 9.18 -15.70
C ASN A 33 -1.18 10.47 -14.89
N ALA A 34 -0.55 10.64 -13.72
CA ALA A 34 -0.75 11.83 -12.91
C ALA A 34 -0.07 13.05 -13.55
N ARG A 35 -0.79 14.19 -13.68
CA ARG A 35 -0.24 15.46 -14.20
C ARG A 35 0.99 15.97 -13.42
N ARG A 36 1.17 15.52 -12.17
CA ARG A 36 2.33 15.79 -11.32
C ARG A 36 2.76 14.49 -10.64
N PRO A 37 4.07 14.29 -10.39
CA PRO A 37 4.54 13.13 -9.63
C PRO A 37 3.82 13.03 -8.29
N THR A 38 2.96 12.01 -8.16
CA THR A 38 2.08 11.81 -7.02
C THR A 38 2.33 10.42 -6.46
N LEU A 39 2.46 10.33 -5.14
CA LEU A 39 2.51 9.08 -4.41
C LEU A 39 1.17 8.87 -3.71
N VAL A 40 0.51 7.75 -3.99
CA VAL A 40 -0.67 7.31 -3.26
C VAL A 40 -0.24 6.21 -2.30
N SER A 41 -0.66 6.30 -1.05
CA SER A 41 -0.38 5.28 -0.06
C SER A 41 -1.64 4.83 0.66
N TYR A 42 -1.67 3.55 1.00
CA TYR A 42 -2.72 2.91 1.78
C TYR A 42 -2.05 2.23 2.97
N VAL A 43 -2.53 2.56 4.17
CA VAL A 43 -2.16 1.85 5.40
C VAL A 43 -3.43 1.22 5.94
N TRP A 44 -3.43 -0.11 6.12
CA TRP A 44 -4.62 -0.84 6.57
C TRP A 44 -4.27 -1.92 7.58
N CYS A 45 -5.25 -2.28 8.40
CA CYS A 45 -5.14 -3.41 9.31
C CYS A 45 -6.01 -4.56 8.78
N ARG A 46 -5.40 -5.72 8.52
CA ARG A 46 -6.14 -6.92 8.12
C ARG A 46 -7.18 -7.33 9.18
N SER A 47 -6.81 -7.25 10.46
CA SER A 47 -7.64 -7.75 11.56
C SER A 47 -8.89 -6.91 11.82
N CYS A 48 -8.77 -5.58 11.92
CA CYS A 48 -9.91 -4.70 12.23
C CYS A 48 -10.44 -3.92 11.03
N ARG A 49 -9.87 -4.12 9.84
CA ARG A 49 -10.27 -3.53 8.54
C ARG A 49 -10.24 -2.00 8.48
N LYS A 50 -9.75 -1.33 9.53
CA LYS A 50 -9.49 0.11 9.48
C LYS A 50 -8.35 0.40 8.53
N PHE A 51 -8.49 1.47 7.76
CA PHE A 51 -7.49 1.91 6.81
C PHE A 51 -7.45 3.44 6.72
N VAL A 52 -6.34 3.95 6.18
CA VAL A 52 -6.15 5.34 5.78
C VAL A 52 -5.49 5.35 4.40
N GLY A 53 -6.09 6.08 3.46
CA GLY A 53 -5.49 6.38 2.16
C GLY A 53 -4.99 7.82 2.13
N THR A 54 -3.78 8.07 1.63
CA THR A 54 -3.24 9.43 1.48
C THR A 54 -2.66 9.65 0.09
N ARG A 55 -2.61 10.92 -0.31
CA ARG A 55 -1.98 11.38 -1.55
C ARG A 55 -0.97 12.46 -1.20
N ALA A 56 0.26 12.30 -1.67
CA ALA A 56 1.37 13.22 -1.42
C ALA A 56 2.17 13.49 -2.70
N LYS A 57 3.03 14.52 -2.67
CA LYS A 57 4.05 14.68 -3.73
C LYS A 57 4.93 13.44 -3.73
N HIS A 58 5.17 12.86 -4.91
CA HIS A 58 6.13 11.77 -5.03
C HIS A 58 7.54 12.28 -4.68
N PRO A 59 8.22 11.68 -3.69
CA PRO A 59 9.60 12.06 -3.38
C PRO A 59 10.51 11.80 -4.57
N GLU A 60 11.43 12.72 -4.83
CA GLU A 60 12.44 12.53 -5.88
C GLU A 60 13.40 11.41 -5.48
N GLY A 61 13.73 10.51 -6.41
CA GLY A 61 14.61 9.37 -6.16
C GLY A 61 13.97 8.16 -5.47
N LEU A 62 12.71 8.24 -5.03
CA LEU A 62 12.03 7.07 -4.44
C LEU A 62 11.76 6.00 -5.51
N VAL A 63 12.34 4.81 -5.33
CA VAL A 63 12.12 3.65 -6.21
C VAL A 63 11.57 2.50 -5.37
N PHE A 64 10.51 1.86 -5.85
CA PHE A 64 9.89 0.72 -5.18
C PHE A 64 9.29 -0.28 -6.15
N SER A 65 9.13 -1.53 -5.72
CA SER A 65 8.39 -2.53 -6.49
C SER A 65 6.89 -2.29 -6.40
N ASP A 66 6.22 -2.12 -7.54
CA ASP A 66 4.77 -1.98 -7.61
C ASP A 66 4.18 -3.22 -8.32
N PRO A 67 3.69 -4.23 -7.57
CA PRO A 67 3.12 -5.42 -8.18
C PRO A 67 1.83 -5.14 -8.96
N LEU A 68 1.17 -4.00 -8.72
CA LEU A 68 -0.05 -3.62 -9.44
C LEU A 68 0.24 -2.77 -10.69
N ALA A 69 1.44 -2.22 -10.83
CA ALA A 69 1.82 -1.41 -12.00
C ALA A 69 1.70 -2.17 -13.32
N ALA A 70 1.87 -3.50 -13.30
CA ALA A 70 1.75 -4.37 -14.46
C ALA A 70 0.33 -4.93 -14.68
N LEU A 71 -0.64 -4.60 -13.81
CA LEU A 71 -1.98 -5.16 -13.94
C LEU A 71 -2.66 -4.73 -15.24
N PRO A 72 -3.41 -5.62 -15.91
CA PRO A 72 -4.28 -5.25 -17.01
C PRO A 72 -5.31 -4.19 -16.59
N LEU A 73 -5.66 -3.28 -17.50
CA LEU A 73 -6.62 -2.19 -17.23
C LEU A 73 -7.97 -2.68 -16.68
N ALA A 74 -8.42 -3.87 -17.07
CA ALA A 74 -9.64 -4.47 -16.56
C ALA A 74 -9.56 -4.82 -15.07
N GLU A 75 -8.42 -5.35 -14.61
CA GLU A 75 -8.17 -5.67 -13.20
C GLU A 75 -8.00 -4.40 -12.38
N GLN A 76 -7.31 -3.39 -12.92
CA GLN A 76 -7.21 -2.07 -12.28
C GLN A 76 -8.61 -1.44 -12.06
N ARG A 77 -9.48 -1.50 -13.08
CA ARG A 77 -10.87 -0.99 -12.97
C ARG A 77 -11.69 -1.75 -11.94
N GLU A 78 -11.48 -3.04 -11.79
CA GLU A 78 -12.20 -3.83 -10.78
C GLU A 78 -11.72 -3.48 -9.36
N LEU A 79 -10.43 -3.22 -9.18
CA LEU A 79 -9.88 -2.72 -7.92
C LEU A 79 -10.39 -1.30 -7.58
N GLU A 80 -10.56 -0.44 -8.58
CA GLU A 80 -11.12 0.91 -8.41
C GLU A 80 -12.60 0.91 -7.97
N ARG A 81 -13.35 -0.16 -8.26
CA ARG A 81 -14.80 -0.25 -7.95
C ARG A 81 -15.11 -0.38 -6.48
N SER A 82 -14.22 -0.95 -5.69
CA SER A 82 -14.44 -1.18 -4.26
C SER A 82 -13.15 -1.11 -3.48
N LEU A 83 -13.08 -0.16 -2.56
CA LEU A 83 -11.95 -0.03 -1.66
C LEU A 83 -11.77 -1.25 -0.76
N VAL A 84 -12.88 -1.90 -0.35
CA VAL A 84 -12.82 -3.15 0.42
C VAL A 84 -12.22 -4.27 -0.43
N GLY A 85 -12.66 -4.40 -1.68
CA GLY A 85 -12.14 -5.40 -2.62
C GLY A 85 -10.66 -5.16 -2.96
N PHE A 86 -10.25 -3.89 -3.07
CA PHE A 86 -8.84 -3.51 -3.22
C PHE A 86 -7.99 -3.96 -2.04
N LEU A 87 -8.43 -3.67 -0.80
CA LEU A 87 -7.69 -4.10 0.40
C LEU A 87 -7.65 -5.62 0.54
N ASP A 88 -8.71 -6.34 0.16
CA ASP A 88 -8.72 -7.81 0.12
C ASP A 88 -7.73 -8.37 -0.90
N HIS A 89 -7.59 -7.72 -2.05
CA HIS A 89 -6.58 -8.10 -3.04
C HIS A 89 -5.16 -7.89 -2.50
N LEU A 90 -4.89 -6.76 -1.84
CA LEU A 90 -3.60 -6.52 -1.18
C LEU A 90 -3.31 -7.55 -0.07
N ASP A 91 -4.33 -7.97 0.68
CA ASP A 91 -4.16 -9.02 1.68
C ASP A 91 -3.74 -10.36 1.06
N ARG A 92 -4.28 -10.71 -0.12
CA ARG A 92 -3.85 -11.92 -0.86
C ARG A 92 -2.40 -11.81 -1.32
N LEU A 93 -2.01 -10.67 -1.90
CA LEU A 93 -0.62 -10.46 -2.32
C LEU A 93 0.37 -10.56 -1.16
N TRP A 94 -0.05 -10.16 0.04
CA TRP A 94 0.75 -10.37 1.25
C TRP A 94 0.87 -11.84 1.62
N ASP A 95 -0.26 -12.56 1.62
CA ASP A 95 -0.29 -13.98 1.95
C ASP A 95 0.50 -14.84 0.93
N ASP A 96 0.55 -14.40 -0.32
CA ASP A 96 1.33 -15.01 -1.41
C ASP A 96 2.83 -14.61 -1.38
N GLY A 97 3.23 -13.74 -0.46
CA GLY A 97 4.63 -13.29 -0.30
C GLY A 97 5.10 -12.29 -1.36
N VAL A 98 4.18 -11.69 -2.13
CA VAL A 98 4.47 -10.63 -3.11
C VAL A 98 4.62 -9.27 -2.42
N LEU A 99 3.85 -9.05 -1.35
CA LEU A 99 4.03 -7.93 -0.42
C LEU A 99 4.74 -8.41 0.86
N PRO A 100 5.44 -7.52 1.58
CA PRO A 100 5.55 -6.06 1.37
C PRO A 100 6.38 -5.64 0.16
N GLN A 101 6.19 -4.39 -0.29
CA GLN A 101 7.01 -3.81 -1.36
C GLN A 101 8.46 -3.65 -0.91
N THR A 102 9.37 -3.78 -1.87
CA THR A 102 10.79 -3.48 -1.68
C THR A 102 11.06 -2.05 -2.09
N PHE A 103 11.82 -1.32 -1.27
CA PHE A 103 12.25 0.04 -1.54
C PHE A 103 13.74 0.05 -1.83
N ALA A 104 14.15 0.72 -2.90
CA ALA A 104 15.55 0.98 -3.22
C ALA A 104 15.88 2.44 -2.89
N ALA A 105 17.08 2.64 -2.34
CA ALA A 105 17.66 3.95 -2.04
C ALA A 105 18.61 4.37 -3.17
#